data_AF-A0A2D4LJ08-F1
#
_entry.id   AF-A0A2D4LJ08-F1
#
_cell.length_a   1.000
_cell.length_b   1.000
_cell.length_c   1.000
_cell.angle_alpha   90.00
_cell.angle_beta   90.00
_cell.angle_gamma   90.00
#
_symmetry.space_group_name_H-M   'P 1'
#
loop_
_entity.id
_entity.type
_entity.pdbx_description
1 polymer ?
#
loop_
_entity_poly.entity_id
_entity_poly.type
_entity_poly.pdbx_seq_one_letter_code
_entity_poly.pdbx_strand_id
1 'polypeptide(L)'
;FPACQAHETLVTRLENLVAVQPDRIRCGVQTTIFIILKCKLDRQIKMEVEFSSKSCQPLRLSASIENEYTVSVYTPDLSPGTVCLKLFSGDLMIAESKINYYTDMEEISNLLSTAANPVEFMCQAFKIVPYSTEALDKILTESLKKNLPASGLHLLGINQLEEENITSEYDGDLEKKAYMNDSILNSSATTLCKSICY
;
A
#
# COMPACT_ATOMS: atom_id res chain seq x y z
N PHE A 1 2.37 -10.54 53.58
CA PHE A 1 2.03 -10.46 52.15
C PHE A 1 2.91 -9.41 51.48
N PRO A 2 3.95 -9.77 50.70
CA PRO A 2 4.66 -8.81 49.87
C PRO A 2 4.20 -8.98 48.42
N ALA A 3 3.36 -8.07 47.95
CA ALA A 3 2.97 -7.97 46.55
C ALA A 3 3.03 -6.48 46.18
N CYS A 4 4.22 -5.94 45.94
CA CYS A 4 4.43 -4.60 45.37
C CYS A 4 5.89 -4.35 44.93
N GLN A 5 6.53 -5.31 44.25
CA GLN A 5 7.83 -5.08 43.57
C GLN A 5 7.86 -5.55 42.11
N ALA A 6 6.83 -6.26 41.62
CA ALA A 6 6.80 -6.76 40.25
C ALA A 6 6.41 -5.70 39.21
N HIS A 7 5.70 -4.64 39.60
CA HIS A 7 5.10 -3.69 38.65
C HIS A 7 6.06 -2.59 38.19
N GLU A 8 7.01 -2.17 39.02
CA GLU A 8 7.93 -1.07 38.70
C GLU A 8 9.08 -1.50 37.77
N THR A 9 9.44 -2.78 37.81
CA THR A 9 10.54 -3.36 37.01
C THR A 9 10.16 -3.62 35.54
N LEU A 10 8.87 -3.79 35.23
CA LEU A 10 8.40 -4.04 33.86
C LEU A 10 8.32 -2.73 33.03
N VAL A 11 7.95 -1.62 33.67
CA VAL A 11 7.73 -0.34 33.00
C VAL A 11 9.03 0.25 32.44
N THR A 12 10.14 0.13 33.16
CA THR A 12 11.46 0.60 32.68
C THR A 12 12.06 -0.31 31.59
N ARG A 13 11.62 -1.57 31.49
CA ARG A 13 12.20 -2.55 30.55
C ARG A 13 11.57 -2.52 29.17
N LEU A 14 10.31 -2.09 29.06
CA LEU A 14 9.66 -1.86 27.77
C LEU A 14 10.30 -0.70 26.98
N GLU A 15 10.98 0.22 27.67
CA GLU A 15 11.68 1.35 27.05
C GLU A 15 13.07 1.00 26.47
N ASN A 16 13.47 -0.26 26.53
CA ASN A 16 14.74 -0.73 25.97
C ASN A 16 14.76 -0.76 24.45
N LEU A 17 13.60 -0.70 23.80
CA LEU A 17 13.51 -0.70 22.35
C LEU A 17 13.88 0.67 21.77
N VAL A 18 14.77 0.68 20.78
CA VAL A 18 15.09 1.86 19.96
C VAL A 18 14.24 1.85 18.70
N ALA A 19 14.28 0.75 17.94
CA ALA A 19 13.57 0.61 16.67
C ALA A 19 13.40 -0.86 16.29
N VAL A 20 12.37 -1.14 15.48
CA VAL A 20 12.22 -2.38 14.72
C VAL A 20 12.21 -2.00 13.24
N GLN A 21 13.05 -2.65 12.44
CA GLN A 21 13.18 -2.36 11.01
C GLN A 21 13.26 -3.65 10.18
N PRO A 22 12.50 -3.78 9.09
CA PRO A 22 11.36 -2.93 8.73
C PRO A 22 10.19 -3.11 9.72
N ASP A 23 9.37 -2.08 9.87
CA ASP A 23 8.13 -2.09 10.67
C ASP A 23 6.88 -2.50 9.84
N ARG A 24 7.04 -2.58 8.52
CA ARG A 24 6.04 -3.05 7.56
C ARG A 24 6.57 -4.25 6.78
N ILE A 25 5.82 -5.35 6.79
CA ILE A 25 6.22 -6.63 6.18
C ILE A 25 5.23 -7.00 5.07
N ARG A 26 5.75 -7.42 3.92
CA ARG A 26 4.92 -7.89 2.81
C ARG A 26 4.51 -9.35 3.03
N CYS A 27 3.22 -9.65 2.96
CA CYS A 27 2.70 -11.02 3.05
C CYS A 27 3.29 -11.93 1.96
N GLY A 28 3.52 -13.21 2.28
CA GLY A 28 4.08 -14.20 1.33
C GLY A 28 5.56 -14.02 0.98
N VAL A 29 6.25 -13.00 1.54
CA VAL A 29 7.68 -12.78 1.33
C VAL A 29 8.42 -12.92 2.65
N GLN A 30 9.33 -13.89 2.73
CA GLN A 30 10.19 -14.04 3.89
C GLN A 30 11.10 -12.82 4.01
N THR A 31 10.96 -12.09 5.12
CA THR A 31 11.71 -10.86 5.41
C THR A 31 12.52 -11.06 6.68
N THR A 32 13.70 -10.45 6.76
CA THR A 32 14.46 -10.40 8.01
C THR A 32 14.15 -9.08 8.70
N ILE A 33 13.72 -9.14 9.96
CA ILE A 33 13.54 -7.97 10.80
C ILE A 33 14.70 -7.84 11.78
N PHE A 34 15.07 -6.59 12.06
CA PHE A 34 16.11 -6.19 12.99
C PHE A 34 15.49 -5.41 14.13
N ILE A 35 15.79 -5.84 15.36
CA ILE A 35 15.32 -5.23 16.60
C ILE A 35 16.52 -4.59 17.27
N ILE A 36 16.51 -3.25 17.39
CA ILE A 36 17.60 -2.46 17.94
C ILE A 36 17.23 -2.05 19.37
N LEU A 37 18.12 -2.31 20.31
CA LEU A 37 17.93 -2.07 21.74
C LEU A 37 18.92 -1.02 22.28
N LYS A 38 18.55 -0.38 23.39
CA LYS A 38 19.41 0.56 24.14
C LYS A 38 20.45 -0.17 25.00
N CYS A 39 20.12 -1.38 25.46
CA CYS A 39 20.94 -2.14 26.38
C CYS A 39 21.72 -3.25 25.66
N LYS A 40 22.89 -3.59 26.22
CA LYS A 40 23.72 -4.68 25.69
C LYS A 40 23.04 -6.04 25.86
N LEU A 41 23.12 -6.85 24.82
CA LEU A 41 22.64 -8.21 24.74
C LEU A 41 23.66 -9.18 25.32
N ASP A 42 23.16 -10.18 26.06
CA ASP A 42 23.96 -11.31 26.52
C ASP A 42 24.01 -12.39 25.43
N ARG A 43 25.21 -12.71 24.94
CA ARG A 43 25.42 -13.73 23.90
C ARG A 43 25.32 -15.16 24.41
N GLN A 44 25.33 -15.36 25.72
CA GLN A 44 25.22 -16.70 26.32
C GLN A 44 23.77 -17.19 26.41
N ILE A 45 22.81 -16.26 26.32
CA ILE A 45 21.39 -16.56 26.45
C ILE A 45 20.74 -16.66 25.08
N LYS A 46 19.87 -17.66 24.90
CA LYS A 46 19.09 -17.82 23.67
C LYS A 46 18.09 -16.67 23.53
N MET A 47 18.10 -16.03 22.36
CA MET A 47 17.13 -15.00 21.99
C MET A 47 15.97 -15.62 21.22
N GLU A 48 14.75 -15.22 21.56
CA GLU A 48 13.54 -15.68 20.91
C GLU A 48 12.59 -14.52 20.68
N VAL A 49 11.88 -14.55 19.56
CA VAL A 49 10.88 -13.54 19.21
C VAL A 49 9.53 -14.22 19.06
N GLU A 50 8.55 -13.72 19.80
CA GLU A 50 7.17 -14.15 19.70
C GLU A 50 6.37 -13.18 18.83
N PHE A 51 5.67 -13.73 17.85
CA PHE A 51 4.74 -13.03 16.97
C PHE A 51 3.33 -13.40 17.39
N SER A 52 2.51 -12.40 17.71
CA SER A 52 1.11 -12.60 18.09
C SER A 52 0.19 -11.67 17.29
N SER A 53 -0.85 -12.24 16.69
CA SER A 53 -1.88 -11.49 15.97
C SER A 53 -3.25 -11.81 16.55
N LYS A 54 -4.29 -11.06 16.15
CA LYS A 54 -5.66 -11.35 16.59
C LYS A 54 -6.21 -12.67 16.03
N SER A 55 -5.67 -13.12 14.89
CA SER A 55 -6.19 -14.23 14.09
C SER A 55 -5.40 -15.53 14.27
N CYS A 56 -4.22 -15.49 14.91
CA CYS A 56 -3.32 -16.64 15.01
C CYS A 56 -2.81 -16.83 16.44
N GLN A 57 -2.46 -18.08 16.78
CA GLN A 57 -1.79 -18.38 18.04
C GLN A 57 -0.38 -17.74 18.06
N PRO A 58 0.13 -17.37 19.24
CA PRO A 58 1.49 -16.83 19.35
C PRO A 58 2.52 -17.83 18.81
N LEU A 59 3.38 -17.36 17.91
CA LEU A 59 4.45 -18.15 17.29
C LEU A 59 5.79 -17.65 17.78
N ARG A 60 6.57 -18.52 18.43
CA ARG A 60 7.88 -18.19 18.99
C ARG A 60 9.00 -18.76 18.14
N LEU A 61 9.87 -17.88 17.66
CA LEU A 61 10.96 -18.21 16.74
C LEU A 61 12.31 -17.89 17.38
N SER A 62 13.33 -18.69 17.04
CA SER A 62 14.71 -18.39 17.46
C SER A 62 15.21 -17.17 16.71
N ALA A 63 15.87 -16.27 17.43
CA ALA A 63 16.45 -15.05 16.89
C ALA A 63 17.97 -15.07 17.04
N SER A 64 18.67 -14.41 16.11
CA SER A 64 20.13 -14.35 16.08
C SER A 64 20.61 -13.00 16.60
N ILE A 65 21.68 -12.99 17.39
CA ILE A 65 22.31 -11.76 17.85
C ILE A 65 23.30 -11.30 16.77
N GLU A 66 23.01 -10.19 16.11
CA GLU A 66 23.87 -9.62 15.05
C GLU A 66 25.02 -8.81 15.64
N ASN A 67 24.74 -8.07 16.73
CA ASN A 67 25.74 -7.32 17.47
C ASN A 67 25.29 -7.14 18.93
N GLU A 68 26.03 -6.36 19.73
CA GLU A 68 25.70 -6.17 21.15
C GLU A 68 24.35 -5.49 21.41
N TYR A 69 23.69 -4.93 20.40
CA TYR A 69 22.45 -4.15 20.54
C TYR A 69 21.38 -4.53 19.50
N THR A 70 21.64 -5.49 18.61
CA THR A 70 20.74 -5.81 17.50
C THR A 70 20.50 -7.31 17.42
N VAL A 71 19.21 -7.66 17.32
CA VAL A 71 18.73 -9.03 17.09
C VAL A 71 18.08 -9.11 15.73
N SER A 72 18.34 -10.16 14.96
CA SER A 72 17.65 -10.47 13.71
C SER A 72 16.75 -11.69 13.85
N VAL A 73 15.62 -11.69 13.15
CA VAL A 73 14.74 -12.86 13.03
C VAL A 73 14.04 -12.86 11.69
N TYR A 74 13.83 -14.06 11.12
CA TYR A 74 13.01 -14.23 9.94
C TYR A 74 11.54 -14.13 10.30
N THR A 75 10.80 -13.33 9.55
CA THR A 75 9.36 -13.16 9.73
C THR A 75 8.62 -14.43 9.30
N PRO A 76 7.67 -14.92 10.09
CA PRO A 76 6.74 -15.95 9.63
C PRO A 76 5.78 -15.36 8.58
N ASP A 77 5.19 -16.24 7.78
CA ASP A 77 4.10 -15.84 6.89
C ASP A 77 2.81 -15.71 7.70
N LEU A 78 2.27 -14.49 7.75
CA LEU A 78 1.10 -14.12 8.53
C LEU A 78 0.11 -13.34 7.66
N SER A 79 -1.17 -13.43 8.02
CA SER A 79 -2.23 -12.64 7.40
C SER A 79 -1.99 -11.13 7.56
N PRO A 80 -2.45 -10.30 6.62
CA PRO A 80 -2.32 -8.85 6.73
C PRO A 80 -2.95 -8.31 8.02
N GLY A 81 -2.35 -7.25 8.55
CA GLY A 81 -2.75 -6.59 9.79
C GLY A 81 -1.61 -6.40 10.79
N THR A 82 -1.96 -5.82 11.94
CA THR A 82 -1.01 -5.54 13.01
C THR A 82 -0.67 -6.79 13.81
N VAL A 83 0.62 -7.06 13.93
CA VAL A 83 1.21 -8.16 14.71
C VAL A 83 2.01 -7.56 15.86
N CYS A 84 1.76 -8.02 17.08
CA CYS A 84 2.57 -7.68 18.23
C CYS A 84 3.80 -8.60 18.28
N LEU A 85 4.95 -7.97 18.39
CA LEU A 85 6.26 -8.59 18.47
C LEU A 85 6.79 -8.46 19.90
N LYS A 86 7.21 -9.57 20.50
CA LYS A 86 7.83 -9.59 21.83
C LYS A 86 9.17 -10.30 21.74
N LEU A 87 10.23 -9.62 22.17
CA LEU A 87 11.58 -10.17 22.22
C LEU A 87 11.86 -10.69 23.64
N PHE A 88 12.40 -11.89 23.70
CA PHE A 88 12.76 -12.58 24.93
C PHE A 88 14.24 -12.98 24.93
N SER A 89 14.86 -12.82 26.09
CA SER A 89 16.16 -13.39 26.42
C SER A 89 15.93 -14.49 27.46
N GLY A 90 15.94 -15.75 27.00
CA GLY A 90 15.40 -16.87 27.78
C GLY A 90 13.90 -16.68 28.07
N ASP A 91 13.52 -16.74 29.35
CA ASP A 91 12.12 -16.54 29.77
C ASP A 91 11.77 -15.06 30.06
N LEU A 92 12.75 -14.15 29.97
CA LEU A 92 12.54 -12.74 30.27
C LEU A 92 12.17 -11.96 29.01
N MET A 93 11.01 -11.30 29.03
CA MET A 93 10.65 -10.32 28.00
C MET A 93 11.48 -9.04 28.17
N ILE A 94 12.18 -8.64 27.11
CA ILE A 94 13.09 -7.50 27.12
C ILE A 94 12.65 -6.34 26.22
N ALA A 95 11.78 -6.58 25.23
CA ALA A 95 11.19 -5.55 24.39
C ALA A 95 9.85 -6.00 23.80
N GLU A 96 8.98 -5.04 23.50
CA GLU A 96 7.71 -5.24 22.82
C GLU A 96 7.54 -4.15 21.73
N SER A 97 7.04 -4.54 20.57
CA SER A 97 6.75 -3.63 19.47
C SER A 97 5.56 -4.11 18.65
N LYS A 98 5.15 -3.31 17.66
CA LYS A 98 4.11 -3.69 16.70
C LYS A 98 4.65 -3.50 15.29
N ILE A 99 4.40 -4.49 14.45
CA ILE A 99 4.71 -4.46 13.02
C ILE A 99 3.43 -4.71 12.23
N ASN A 100 3.37 -4.22 10.99
CA ASN A 100 2.20 -4.36 10.13
C ASN A 100 2.51 -5.22 8.92
N TYR A 101 1.73 -6.28 8.75
CA TYR A 101 1.73 -7.07 7.53
C TYR A 101 0.78 -6.46 6.51
N TYR A 102 1.20 -6.37 5.25
CA TYR A 102 0.40 -5.81 4.16
C TYR A 102 0.50 -6.65 2.88
N THR A 103 -0.55 -6.58 2.08
CA THR A 103 -0.63 -7.19 0.74
C THR A 103 -0.26 -6.19 -0.35
N ASP A 104 0.07 -6.69 -1.54
CA ASP A 104 0.36 -5.83 -2.70
C ASP A 104 -0.80 -4.89 -3.05
N MET A 105 -2.03 -5.37 -2.95
CA MET A 105 -3.21 -4.56 -3.26
C MET A 105 -3.43 -3.44 -2.25
N GLU A 106 -3.16 -3.69 -0.96
CA GLU A 106 -3.19 -2.64 0.06
C GLU A 106 -2.10 -1.60 -0.19
N GLU A 107 -0.90 -2.01 -0.59
CA GLU A 107 0.18 -1.07 -0.90
C GLU A 107 -0.11 -0.24 -2.16
N ILE A 108 -0.61 -0.88 -3.21
CA ILE A 108 -1.03 -0.18 -4.43
C ILE A 108 -2.13 0.84 -4.09
N SER A 109 -3.13 0.45 -3.29
CA SER A 109 -4.19 1.37 -2.84
C SER A 109 -3.63 2.54 -2.04
N ASN A 110 -2.69 2.30 -1.12
CA ASN A 110 -2.02 3.34 -0.35
C ASN A 110 -1.19 4.28 -1.25
N LEU A 111 -0.46 3.74 -2.23
CA LEU A 111 0.32 4.53 -3.18
C LEU A 111 -0.58 5.38 -4.10
N LEU A 112 -1.70 4.82 -4.56
CA LEU A 112 -2.65 5.54 -5.41
C LEU A 112 -3.43 6.61 -4.64
N SER A 113 -3.77 6.36 -3.36
CA SER A 113 -4.46 7.35 -2.52
C SER A 113 -3.56 8.49 -2.07
N THR A 114 -2.24 8.26 -1.97
CA THR A 114 -1.25 9.29 -1.65
C THR A 114 -0.78 10.07 -2.87
N ALA A 115 -1.09 9.62 -4.10
CA ALA A 115 -0.82 10.37 -5.32
C ALA A 115 -1.68 11.65 -5.34
N ALA A 116 -1.10 12.76 -4.90
CA ALA A 116 -1.78 14.04 -4.72
C ALA A 116 -2.33 14.63 -6.03
N ASN A 117 -1.86 14.17 -7.19
CA ASN A 117 -2.33 14.63 -8.50
C ASN A 117 -2.35 13.47 -9.53
N PRO A 118 -3.54 13.04 -10.01
CA PRO A 118 -3.66 12.02 -11.04
C PRO A 118 -2.88 12.34 -12.33
N VAL A 119 -2.76 13.62 -12.70
CA VAL A 119 -1.97 14.03 -13.87
C VAL A 119 -0.49 13.78 -13.66
N GLU A 120 0.03 14.05 -12.46
CA GLU A 120 1.43 13.81 -12.14
C GLU A 120 1.74 12.31 -12.14
N PHE A 121 0.84 11.49 -11.58
CA PHE A 121 0.94 10.04 -11.66
C PHE A 121 1.01 9.55 -13.11
N MET A 122 0.12 10.07 -13.98
CA MET A 122 0.12 9.72 -15.41
C MET A 122 1.43 10.15 -16.09
N CYS A 123 1.89 11.37 -15.84
CA CYS A 123 3.17 11.84 -16.38
C CYS A 123 4.35 10.96 -15.93
N GLN A 124 4.38 10.50 -14.67
CA GLN A 124 5.39 9.55 -14.19
C GLN A 124 5.26 8.18 -14.87
N ALA A 125 4.05 7.64 -14.96
CA ALA A 125 3.79 6.33 -15.56
C ALA A 125 4.19 6.29 -17.05
N PHE A 126 3.89 7.35 -17.80
CA PHE A 126 4.21 7.46 -19.22
C PHE A 126 5.57 8.12 -19.50
N LYS A 127 6.35 8.44 -18.45
CA LYS A 127 7.66 9.10 -18.55
C LYS A 127 7.62 10.39 -19.40
N ILE A 128 6.58 11.21 -19.20
CA ILE A 128 6.36 12.45 -19.95
C ILE A 128 7.27 13.53 -19.38
N VAL A 129 8.20 14.01 -20.20
CA VAL A 129 9.14 15.09 -19.85
C VAL A 129 8.96 16.24 -20.83
N PRO A 130 8.72 17.48 -20.36
CA PRO A 130 8.52 17.89 -18.97
C PRO A 130 7.15 17.45 -18.42
N TYR A 131 7.07 17.24 -17.11
CA TYR A 131 5.83 16.98 -16.37
C TYR A 131 4.88 18.16 -16.55
N SER A 132 4.03 18.10 -17.57
CA SER A 132 3.14 19.20 -17.95
C SER A 132 1.84 18.63 -18.51
N THR A 133 0.73 19.29 -18.15
CA THR A 133 -0.59 18.99 -18.70
C THR A 133 -0.59 19.11 -20.23
N GLU A 134 0.17 20.07 -20.79
CA GLU A 134 0.23 20.24 -22.24
C GLU A 134 0.95 19.09 -22.94
N ALA A 135 2.03 18.54 -22.37
CA ALA A 135 2.74 17.41 -22.97
C ALA A 135 1.88 16.13 -22.92
N LEU A 136 1.16 15.91 -21.81
CA LEU A 136 0.20 14.81 -21.70
C LEU A 136 -0.96 14.96 -22.68
N ASP A 137 -1.57 16.14 -22.75
CA ASP A 137 -2.66 16.43 -23.68
C ASP A 137 -2.25 16.25 -25.15
N LYS A 138 -1.03 16.67 -25.50
CA LYS A 138 -0.46 16.43 -26.84
C LYS A 138 -0.33 14.94 -27.14
N ILE A 139 0.17 14.13 -26.21
CA ILE A 139 0.30 12.68 -26.40
C ILE A 139 -1.08 12.03 -26.58
N LEU A 140 -2.05 12.43 -25.76
CA LEU A 140 -3.43 11.93 -25.85
C LEU A 140 -4.07 12.32 -27.19
N THR A 141 -3.90 13.59 -27.59
CA THR A 141 -4.41 14.13 -28.85
C THR A 141 -3.81 13.41 -30.05
N GLU A 142 -2.49 13.20 -30.08
CA GLU A 142 -1.84 12.47 -31.18
C GLU A 142 -2.22 10.98 -31.19
N SER A 143 -2.40 10.36 -30.01
CA SER A 143 -2.90 8.99 -29.90
C SER A 143 -4.34 8.86 -30.42
N LEU A 144 -5.21 9.84 -30.12
CA LEU A 144 -6.57 9.92 -30.63
C LEU A 144 -6.57 10.09 -32.16
N LYS A 145 -5.79 11.04 -32.69
CA LYS A 145 -5.63 11.24 -34.14
C LYS A 145 -5.19 9.99 -34.87
N LYS A 146 -4.23 9.24 -34.31
CA LYS A 146 -3.72 8.01 -34.92
C LYS A 146 -4.73 6.87 -34.95
N ASN A 147 -5.58 6.78 -33.92
CA ASN A 147 -6.53 5.67 -33.77
C ASN A 147 -7.97 6.04 -34.18
N LEU A 148 -8.19 7.25 -34.72
CA LEU A 148 -9.49 7.66 -35.25
C LEU A 148 -9.81 6.84 -36.51
N PRO A 149 -10.99 6.21 -36.60
CA PRO A 149 -11.44 5.58 -37.83
C PRO A 149 -11.64 6.65 -38.92
N ALA A 150 -11.59 6.24 -40.20
CA ALA A 150 -11.78 7.15 -41.33
C ALA A 150 -13.13 7.91 -41.33
N SER A 151 -14.12 7.38 -40.60
CA SER A 151 -15.43 8.00 -40.33
C SER A 151 -15.44 9.00 -39.16
N GLY A 152 -14.30 9.29 -38.54
CA GLY A 152 -14.18 10.21 -37.41
C GLY A 152 -14.94 9.71 -36.16
N LEU A 153 -15.30 10.65 -35.27
CA LEU A 153 -16.11 10.35 -34.07
C LEU A 153 -17.62 10.24 -34.37
N HIS A 154 -18.03 10.25 -35.63
CA HIS A 154 -19.45 10.20 -36.03
C HIS A 154 -20.16 8.94 -35.47
N LEU A 155 -19.42 7.86 -35.23
CA LEU A 155 -19.94 6.64 -34.59
C LEU A 155 -20.33 6.84 -33.11
N LEU A 156 -19.75 7.84 -32.42
CA LEU A 156 -20.11 8.20 -31.04
C LEU A 156 -21.39 9.05 -30.95
N GLY A 157 -22.11 9.24 -32.06
CA GLY A 157 -23.38 9.97 -32.08
C GLY A 157 -23.24 11.47 -31.87
N ILE A 158 -22.04 12.03 -32.10
CA ILE A 158 -21.83 13.48 -32.15
C ILE A 158 -22.41 13.97 -33.48
N ASN A 159 -23.73 14.05 -33.55
CA ASN A 159 -24.41 14.73 -34.63
C ASN A 159 -24.03 16.21 -34.53
N GLN A 160 -23.20 16.64 -35.48
CA GLN A 160 -23.01 18.02 -35.94
C GLN A 160 -23.68 19.10 -35.08
N LEU A 161 -22.94 19.62 -34.10
CA LEU A 161 -23.24 20.94 -33.55
C LEU A 161 -22.71 21.97 -34.55
N GLU A 162 -23.45 22.16 -35.64
CA GLU A 162 -23.37 23.39 -36.42
C GLU A 162 -24.16 24.46 -35.64
N GLU A 163 -23.53 25.61 -35.39
CA GLU A 163 -24.14 26.77 -34.74
C GLU A 163 -25.27 27.34 -35.60
N GLU A 164 -26.51 26.94 -35.34
CA GLU A 164 -27.69 27.71 -35.74
C GLU A 164 -28.69 27.85 -34.57
N ASN A 165 -29.22 29.05 -34.46
CA ASN A 165 -29.91 29.63 -33.31
C ASN A 165 -31.35 29.08 -33.07
N ILE A 166 -31.78 29.10 -31.81
CA ILE A 166 -33.16 29.35 -31.31
C ILE A 166 -34.20 28.18 -31.26
N THR A 167 -34.51 27.81 -30.01
CA THR A 167 -35.75 27.25 -29.41
C THR A 167 -36.38 25.95 -29.95
N SER A 168 -36.50 24.94 -29.07
CA SER A 168 -37.76 24.68 -28.35
C SER A 168 -37.64 23.52 -27.36
N GLU A 169 -38.16 23.77 -26.15
CA GLU A 169 -38.89 22.86 -25.27
C GLU A 169 -38.21 21.64 -24.60
N TYR A 170 -38.24 21.71 -23.27
CA TYR A 170 -38.08 20.64 -22.30
C TYR A 170 -39.10 19.50 -22.55
N ASP A 171 -38.67 18.23 -22.51
CA ASP A 171 -39.24 17.24 -21.59
C ASP A 171 -38.32 16.00 -21.45
N GLY A 172 -38.45 15.32 -20.31
CA GLY A 172 -37.41 14.58 -19.61
C GLY A 172 -36.94 13.24 -20.19
N ASP A 173 -35.66 12.95 -19.89
CA ASP A 173 -35.10 11.59 -19.80
C ASP A 173 -33.72 11.65 -19.11
N LEU A 174 -33.72 11.81 -17.77
CA LEU A 174 -32.52 11.99 -16.95
C LEU A 174 -32.05 10.72 -16.21
N GLU A 175 -32.81 9.63 -16.20
CA GLU A 175 -32.45 8.45 -15.37
C GLU A 175 -31.83 7.27 -16.12
N LYS A 176 -31.85 7.22 -17.46
CA LYS A 176 -31.29 6.08 -18.21
C LYS A 176 -29.89 6.30 -18.78
N LYS A 177 -29.39 7.54 -18.79
CA LYS A 177 -28.05 7.86 -19.29
C LYS A 177 -26.92 7.60 -18.29
N ALA A 178 -27.21 7.56 -16.99
CA ALA A 178 -26.21 7.29 -15.96
C ALA A 178 -25.71 5.82 -16.01
N TYR A 179 -26.62 4.84 -16.13
CA TYR A 179 -26.26 3.42 -16.10
C TYR A 179 -25.52 2.92 -17.35
N MET A 180 -25.77 3.52 -18.51
CA MET A 180 -25.07 3.17 -19.75
C MET A 180 -23.65 3.74 -19.78
N ASN A 181 -23.46 4.94 -19.21
CA ASN A 181 -22.16 5.62 -19.18
C ASN A 181 -21.14 4.93 -18.27
N ASP A 182 -21.57 4.44 -17.09
CA ASP A 182 -20.67 3.71 -16.19
C ASP A 182 -20.19 2.38 -16.77
N SER A 183 -21.05 1.72 -17.54
CA SER A 183 -20.73 0.44 -18.21
C SER A 183 -19.68 0.62 -19.31
N ILE A 184 -19.79 1.70 -20.08
CA ILE A 184 -18.91 2.00 -21.21
C ILE A 184 -17.57 2.56 -20.71
N LEU A 185 -17.58 3.41 -19.67
CA LEU A 185 -16.37 3.97 -19.08
C LEU A 185 -15.53 2.86 -18.42
N ASN A 186 -16.16 1.93 -17.71
CA ASN A 186 -15.46 0.79 -17.10
C ASN A 186 -14.92 -0.20 -18.13
N SER A 187 -15.67 -0.48 -19.21
CA SER A 187 -15.21 -1.34 -20.30
C SER A 187 -14.02 -0.73 -21.06
N SER A 188 -14.07 0.58 -21.33
CA SER A 188 -13.01 1.32 -22.02
C SER A 188 -11.75 1.45 -21.15
N ALA A 189 -11.90 1.76 -19.85
CA ALA A 189 -10.77 1.82 -18.91
C ALA A 189 -10.08 0.46 -18.73
N THR A 190 -10.85 -0.64 -18.67
CA THR A 190 -10.30 -2.00 -18.57
C THR A 190 -9.56 -2.41 -19.85
N THR A 191 -10.04 -1.96 -21.01
CA THR A 191 -9.41 -2.21 -22.31
C THR A 191 -8.13 -1.37 -22.48
N LEU A 192 -8.13 -0.12 -22.01
CA LEU A 192 -6.94 0.74 -22.02
C LEU A 192 -5.84 0.16 -21.11
N CYS A 193 -6.18 -0.27 -19.89
CA CYS A 193 -5.23 -0.92 -18.99
C CYS A 193 -4.66 -2.23 -19.57
N LYS A 194 -5.47 -3.02 -20.28
CA LYS A 194 -4.98 -4.23 -20.98
C LYS A 194 -4.01 -3.92 -22.12
N SER A 195 -4.18 -2.78 -22.81
CA SER A 195 -3.32 -2.38 -23.92
C SER A 195 -2.03 -1.69 -23.49
N ILE A 196 -1.91 -1.29 -22.22
CA ILE A 196 -0.72 -0.63 -21.65
C ILE A 196 0.21 -1.64 -20.96
N CYS A 197 -0.31 -2.80 -20.52
CA CYS A 197 0.45 -3.82 -19.79
C CYS A 197 1.05 -4.96 -20.65
N TYR A 198 0.97 -4.88 -21.98
CA TYR A 198 1.61 -5.83 -22.92
C TYR A 198 2.58 -5.13 -23.86
#